data_AF-A0A8C3WCM8-F1
#
_entry.id   AF-A0A8C3WCM8-F1
#
_cell.length_a   1.000
_cell.length_b   1.000
_cell.length_c   1.000
_cell.angle_alpha   90.00
_cell.angle_beta   90.00
_cell.angle_gamma   90.00
#
_symmetry.space_group_name_H-M   'P 1'
#
loop_
_entity.id
_entity.type
_entity.pdbx_description
1 polymer ?
#
loop_
_entity_poly.entity_id
_entity_poly.type
_entity_poly.pdbx_seq_one_letter_code
_entity_poly.pdbx_strand_id
1 'polypeptide(L)'
;MAAVAELKAVLKDTLEKRGVLGHLKARIRAEVFNALDDESEPRPSLSHENLLINELIREYLEFNKYKYTASVLIAESLPRLQKEQGRSPSVEDLRLPAAKR
;
A
#
# COMPACT_ATOMS: atom_id res chain seq x y z
N MET A 1 -4.28 -11.36 41.55
CA MET A 1 -4.83 -10.94 40.24
C MET A 1 -4.84 -9.42 40.08
N ALA A 2 -5.30 -8.62 41.06
CA ALA A 2 -5.35 -7.14 40.97
C ALA A 2 -4.00 -6.45 40.68
N ALA A 3 -2.93 -6.82 41.38
CA ALA A 3 -1.62 -6.17 41.23
C ALA A 3 -0.98 -6.34 39.84
N VAL A 4 -1.21 -7.48 39.16
CA VAL A 4 -0.66 -7.72 37.81
C VAL A 4 -1.41 -6.89 36.76
N ALA A 5 -2.72 -6.71 36.94
CA ALA A 5 -3.53 -5.87 36.07
C ALA A 5 -3.15 -4.39 36.19
N GLU A 6 -2.94 -3.90 37.41
CA GLU A 6 -2.42 -2.54 37.66
C GLU A 6 -1.04 -2.34 37.05
N LEU A 7 -0.11 -3.28 37.27
CA LEU A 7 1.22 -3.19 36.69
C LEU A 7 1.18 -3.13 35.15
N LYS A 8 0.32 -3.94 34.52
CA LYS A 8 0.10 -3.93 33.07
C LYS A 8 -0.48 -2.58 32.59
N ALA A 9 -1.41 -1.99 33.34
CA ALA A 9 -1.99 -0.69 33.02
C ALA A 9 -0.93 0.43 33.10
N VAL A 10 -0.16 0.47 34.20
CA VAL A 10 0.92 1.45 34.39
C VAL A 10 1.98 1.33 33.29
N LEU A 11 2.37 0.10 32.92
CA LEU A 11 3.33 -0.12 31.85
C LEU A 11 2.80 0.36 30.49
N LYS A 12 1.54 0.05 30.18
CA LYS A 12 0.88 0.49 28.94
C LYS A 12 0.86 2.02 28.85
N ASP A 13 0.40 2.69 29.90
CA ASP A 13 0.35 4.16 29.97
C ASP A 13 1.74 4.78 29.80
N THR A 14 2.76 4.18 30.41
CA THR A 14 4.15 4.63 30.28
C THR A 14 4.65 4.50 28.84
N LEU A 15 4.37 3.37 28.17
CA LEU A 15 4.75 3.16 26.77
C LEU A 15 3.98 4.07 25.81
N GLU A 16 2.71 4.39 26.10
CA GLU A 16 1.92 5.37 25.33
C GLU A 16 2.47 6.79 25.49
N LYS A 17 2.75 7.25 26.72
CA LYS A 17 3.33 8.57 26.98
C LYS A 17 4.70 8.77 26.35
N ARG A 18 5.52 7.72 26.27
CA ARG A 18 6.81 7.75 25.57
C ARG A 18 6.68 7.67 24.04
N GLY A 19 5.48 7.49 23.48
CA GLY A 19 5.22 7.31 22.06
C GLY A 19 5.63 5.95 21.48
N VAL A 20 6.34 5.11 22.26
CA VAL A 20 6.88 3.83 21.80
C VAL A 20 5.79 2.80 21.52
N LEU A 21 4.67 2.82 22.26
CA LEU A 21 3.59 1.85 22.02
C LEU A 21 2.95 2.02 20.65
N GLY A 22 2.86 3.27 20.14
CA GLY A 22 2.36 3.56 18.80
C GLY A 22 3.26 2.94 17.72
N HIS A 23 4.58 3.16 17.83
CA HIS A 23 5.57 2.55 16.94
C HIS A 23 5.54 1.02 16.97
N LEU A 24 5.43 0.43 18.16
CA LEU A 24 5.37 -1.03 18.30
C LEU A 24 4.11 -1.60 17.64
N LYS A 25 2.95 -0.99 17.86
CA LYS A 25 1.69 -1.39 17.19
C LYS A 25 1.80 -1.26 15.67
N ALA A 26 2.38 -0.18 15.17
CA ALA A 26 2.58 0.02 13.73
C ALA A 26 3.49 -1.05 13.13
N ARG A 27 4.60 -1.37 13.81
CA ARG A 27 5.54 -2.40 13.38
C ARG A 27 4.92 -3.80 13.39
N ILE A 28 4.13 -4.14 14.41
CA ILE A 28 3.36 -5.40 14.43
C ILE A 28 2.39 -5.47 13.23
N ARG A 29 1.66 -4.38 12.96
CA ARG A 29 0.74 -4.34 11.81
C ARG A 29 1.48 -4.54 10.48
N ALA A 30 2.63 -3.91 10.31
CA ALA A 30 3.46 -4.08 9.13
C ALA A 30 3.92 -5.54 8.96
N GLU A 31 4.40 -6.17 10.03
CA GLU A 31 4.85 -7.56 9.99
C GLU A 31 3.71 -8.54 9.68
N VAL A 32 2.53 -8.31 10.29
CA VAL A 32 1.33 -9.12 10.00
C VAL A 32 0.90 -8.94 8.55
N PHE A 33 0.95 -7.71 8.02
CA PHE A 33 0.62 -7.45 6.63
C PHE A 33 1.59 -8.17 5.70
N ASN A 34 2.91 -8.08 5.94
CA ASN A 34 3.92 -8.76 5.14
C ASN A 34 3.80 -10.29 5.20
N ALA A 35 3.45 -10.85 6.36
CA ALA A 35 3.26 -12.30 6.52
C ALA A 35 2.01 -12.81 5.80
N LEU A 36 1.04 -11.94 5.55
CA LEU A 36 -0.19 -12.23 4.80
C LEU A 36 -0.13 -11.81 3.33
N ASP A 37 0.82 -10.95 2.95
CA ASP A 37 0.99 -10.49 1.56
C ASP A 37 1.56 -11.65 0.75
N ASP A 38 0.69 -12.32 -0.01
CA ASP A 38 1.08 -13.36 -0.94
C ASP A 38 1.65 -12.71 -2.20
N GLU A 39 2.97 -12.49 -2.20
CA GLU A 39 3.68 -11.94 -3.36
C GLU A 39 3.60 -12.82 -4.62
N SER A 40 3.05 -14.04 -4.51
CA SER A 40 2.83 -14.91 -5.67
C SER A 40 1.64 -14.48 -6.53
N GLU A 41 0.68 -13.72 -5.98
CA GLU A 41 -0.42 -13.17 -6.77
C GLU A 41 0.07 -11.94 -7.56
N PRO A 42 0.05 -11.98 -8.91
CA PRO A 42 0.43 -10.84 -9.70
C PRO A 42 -0.58 -9.71 -9.44
N ARG A 43 -0.09 -8.60 -8.87
CA ARG A 43 -0.90 -7.40 -8.70
C ARG A 43 -1.54 -7.02 -10.05
N PRO A 44 -2.83 -6.62 -10.09
CA PRO A 44 -3.51 -6.32 -11.34
C PRO A 44 -2.76 -5.28 -12.18
N SER A 45 -2.79 -5.45 -13.51
CA SER A 45 -2.31 -4.46 -14.46
C SER A 45 -3.03 -3.13 -14.24
N LEU A 46 -2.30 -2.03 -14.32
CA LEU A 46 -2.83 -0.71 -14.08
C LEU A 46 -3.60 -0.26 -15.33
N SER A 47 -4.92 -0.13 -15.22
CA SER A 47 -5.73 0.42 -16.30
C SER A 47 -5.60 1.95 -16.35
N HIS A 48 -5.95 2.54 -17.50
CA HIS A 48 -6.07 3.99 -17.63
C HIS A 48 -7.09 4.58 -16.64
N GLU A 49 -8.16 3.85 -16.36
CA GLU A 49 -9.17 4.23 -15.36
C GLU A 49 -8.57 4.27 -13.95
N ASN A 50 -7.73 3.30 -13.60
CA ASN A 50 -7.05 3.28 -12.30
C ASN A 50 -6.03 4.42 -12.17
N LEU A 51 -5.37 4.81 -13.26
CA LEU A 51 -4.53 6.01 -13.28
C LEU A 51 -5.34 7.27 -12.99
N LEU A 52 -6.48 7.43 -13.65
CA LEU A 52 -7.37 8.56 -13.42
C LEU A 52 -7.87 8.60 -11.97
N ILE A 53 -8.28 7.46 -11.43
CA ILE A 53 -8.72 7.36 -10.03
C ILE A 53 -7.60 7.78 -9.07
N ASN A 54 -6.37 7.31 -9.28
CA ASN A 54 -5.23 7.68 -8.45
C ASN A 54 -4.96 9.19 -8.47
N GLU A 55 -5.08 9.83 -9.64
CA GLU A 55 -4.93 11.28 -9.77
C GLU A 55 -6.05 12.05 -9.07
N LEU A 56 -7.30 11.60 -9.17
CA LEU A 56 -8.43 12.21 -8.46
C LEU A 56 -8.26 12.11 -6.94
N ILE A 57 -7.77 10.97 -6.44
CA ILE A 57 -7.48 10.80 -5.01
C ILE A 57 -6.33 11.73 -4.60
N ARG A 58 -5.26 11.82 -5.38
CA ARG A 58 -4.14 12.73 -5.11
C ARG A 58 -4.61 14.18 -5.02
N GLU A 59 -5.41 14.64 -6.00
CA GLU A 59 -5.97 15.99 -6.04
C GLU A 59 -6.86 16.26 -4.81
N TYR A 60 -7.72 15.31 -4.44
CA TYR A 60 -8.53 15.43 -3.23
C TYR A 60 -7.68 15.59 -1.96
N LEU A 61 -6.61 14.80 -1.80
CA LEU A 61 -5.71 14.90 -0.66
C LEU A 61 -4.97 16.24 -0.62
N GLU A 62 -4.54 16.74 -1.79
CA GLU A 62 -3.88 18.04 -1.92
C GLU A 62 -4.83 19.21 -1.60
N PHE A 63 -6.07 19.14 -2.10
CA PHE A 63 -7.12 20.13 -1.82
C PHE A 63 -7.36 20.26 -0.31
N ASN A 64 -7.48 19.13 0.39
CA ASN A 64 -7.72 19.07 1.84
C ASN A 64 -6.45 19.18 2.71
N LYS A 65 -5.29 19.46 2.10
CA LYS A 65 -4.00 19.67 2.78
C LYS A 65 -3.46 18.45 3.52
N TYR A 66 -3.81 17.23 3.09
CA TYR A 66 -3.28 15.98 3.63
C TYR A 66 -1.93 15.61 3.00
N LYS A 67 -0.93 16.49 3.17
CA LYS A 67 0.36 16.42 2.47
C LYS A 67 1.11 15.10 2.69
N TYR A 68 1.10 14.57 3.91
CA TYR A 68 1.80 13.32 4.23
C TYR A 68 1.16 12.11 3.56
N THR A 69 -0.18 12.05 3.56
CA THR A 69 -0.92 10.97 2.89
C THR A 69 -0.72 11.02 1.38
N ALA A 70 -0.77 12.21 0.78
CA ALA A 70 -0.50 12.40 -0.66
C ALA A 70 0.92 11.92 -1.03
N SER A 71 1.93 12.23 -0.19
CA SER A 71 3.30 11.77 -0.41
C SER A 71 3.44 10.25 -0.41
N VAL A 72 2.74 9.56 0.51
CA VAL A 72 2.77 8.08 0.58
C VAL A 72 2.07 7.48 -0.64
N LEU A 73 0.89 7.99 -1.01
CA LEU A 73 0.16 7.54 -2.20
C LEU A 73 1.03 7.63 -3.47
N ILE A 74 1.71 8.75 -3.66
CA ILE A 74 2.62 8.96 -4.80
C ILE A 74 3.76 7.93 -4.77
N ALA A 75 4.41 7.73 -3.62
CA ALA A 75 5.51 6.77 -3.50
C ALA A 75 5.09 5.32 -3.78
N GLU A 76 3.88 4.93 -3.39
CA GLU A 76 3.36 3.57 -3.60
C GLU A 76 2.78 3.34 -5.01
N SER A 77 2.34 4.40 -5.70
CA SER A 77 1.80 4.32 -7.07
C SER A 77 2.85 4.51 -8.17
N LEU A 78 3.89 5.32 -7.94
CA LEU A 78 4.97 5.61 -8.90
C LEU A 78 5.71 4.38 -9.47
N PRO A 79 6.01 3.32 -8.69
CA PRO A 79 6.67 2.12 -9.24
C PRO A 79 5.88 1.46 -10.39
N ARG A 80 4.57 1.73 -10.50
CA ARG A 80 3.71 1.21 -11.58
C ARG A 80 3.76 2.07 -12.85
N LEU A 81 3.90 3.39 -12.72
CA LEU A 81 4.02 4.31 -13.85
C LEU A 81 5.26 4.02 -14.71
N GLN A 82 6.36 3.61 -14.08
CA GLN A 82 7.61 3.28 -14.77
C GLN A 82 7.62 1.87 -15.39
N LYS A 83 6.97 0.87 -14.74
CA LYS A 83 6.94 -0.51 -15.23
C LYS A 83 6.06 -0.69 -16.46
N GLU A 84 4.97 0.07 -16.61
CA GLU A 84 4.10 -0.03 -17.79
C GLU A 84 4.60 0.77 -18.99
N GLN A 85 5.31 1.89 -18.77
CA GLN A 85 5.95 2.62 -19.87
C GLN A 85 7.05 1.80 -20.59
N GLY A 86 7.59 0.76 -19.94
CA GLY A 86 8.58 -0.17 -20.52
C GLY A 86 8.00 -1.41 -21.18
N ARG A 87 6.69 -1.69 -21.08
CA ARG A 87 6.06 -2.87 -21.67
C ARG A 87 5.31 -2.48 -22.93
N SER A 88 6.05 -2.19 -24.01
CA SER A 88 5.46 -2.23 -25.35
C SER A 88 4.92 -3.65 -25.59
N PRO A 89 3.74 -3.85 -26.20
CA PRO A 89 3.28 -5.18 -26.55
C PRO A 89 4.33 -5.79 -27.49
N SER A 90 4.94 -6.89 -27.05
CA SER A 90 5.87 -7.61 -27.90
C SER A 90 5.08 -8.18 -29.08
N VAL A 91 5.68 -8.15 -30.27
CA VAL A 91 5.06 -8.60 -31.54
C VAL A 91 4.49 -10.02 -31.48
N GLU A 92 4.86 -10.82 -30.47
CA GLU A 92 4.30 -12.15 -30.19
C GLU A 92 2.84 -12.10 -29.67
N ASP A 93 2.45 -11.05 -28.93
CA ASP A 93 1.10 -10.90 -28.38
C ASP A 93 0.05 -10.55 -29.46
N LEU A 94 0.49 -10.10 -30.65
CA LEU A 94 -0.38 -9.75 -31.77
C LEU A 94 -0.68 -10.91 -32.73
N ARG A 95 -0.18 -12.13 -32.48
CA ARG A 95 -0.55 -13.30 -33.29
C ARG A 95 -1.97 -13.76 -32.94
N LEU A 96 -2.95 -13.20 -33.66
CA LEU A 96 -4.32 -13.71 -33.70
C LEU A 96 -4.32 -15.20 -34.08
N PRO A 97 -5.14 -16.04 -33.42
CA PRO A 97 -5.23 -17.46 -33.76
C PRO A 97 -5.76 -17.60 -35.19
N ALA A 98 -4.98 -18.28 -36.03
CA ALA A 98 -5.30 -18.51 -37.43
C ALA A 98 -6.71 -19.12 -37.56
N ALA A 99 -7.54 -18.46 -38.37
CA ALA A 99 -8.89 -18.91 -38.71
C ALA A 99 -8.84 -20.35 -39.21
N LYS A 100 -9.51 -21.26 -38.49
CA LYS A 100 -9.75 -22.62 -38.96
C LYS A 100 -10.73 -22.55 -40.13
N ARG A 101 -10.26 -22.99 -41.30
CA ARG A 101 -11.06 -23.29 -42.49
C ARG A 101 -11.93 -24.52 -42.25
#